data_AF-A0A3N5PGP4-F1
#
_entry.id   AF-A0A3N5PGP4-F1
#
_cell.length_a   1.000
_cell.length_b   1.000
_cell.length_c   1.000
_cell.angle_alpha   90.00
_cell.angle_beta   90.00
_cell.angle_gamma   90.00
#
_symmetry.space_group_name_H-M   'P 1'
#
loop_
_entity.id
_entity.type
_entity.pdbx_description
1 polymer ?
#
loop_
_entity_poly.entity_id
_entity_poly.type
_entity_poly.pdbx_seq_one_letter_code
_entity_poly.pdbx_strand_id
1 'polypeptide(L)'
;MEENRIIAGKNAKIQGHKNEHKICQWLNENYDGTFIVDGGCGTKKDIINLTNTESYSLKTTSKTHTQCHLTSSNRWCENFNIDGRLKNWFYSFFGIPGIDVSEGKNRRHRLTKTDILSDLNDFAIDWFNENKELIFDVILSGDGVNYLIWHHKSSKQTQIYSIDELRSLVYNGNWILNETTLHFLTEDQKKLFHLQMKGSGKKYTSNYHGLMFHIHKCF
;
A
#
# COMPACT_ATOMS: atom_id res chain seq x y z
N MET A 1 3.12 -3.67 26.90
CA MET A 1 2.31 -3.65 25.65
C MET A 1 3.07 -3.08 24.45
N GLU A 2 3.79 -1.95 24.59
CA GLU A 2 4.63 -1.35 23.53
C GLU A 2 5.73 -2.32 23.04
N GLU A 3 6.46 -2.93 23.97
CA GLU A 3 7.58 -3.84 23.68
C GLU A 3 7.16 -5.10 22.91
N ASN A 4 6.04 -5.72 23.32
CA ASN A 4 5.45 -6.85 22.59
C ASN A 4 5.08 -6.49 21.14
N ARG A 5 4.65 -5.25 20.88
CA ARG A 5 4.36 -4.78 19.51
C ARG A 5 5.63 -4.59 18.69
N ILE A 6 6.70 -4.07 19.29
CA ILE A 6 8.00 -3.90 18.64
C ILE A 6 8.57 -5.28 18.26
N ILE A 7 8.55 -6.23 19.18
CA ILE A 7 9.01 -7.61 18.94
C ILE A 7 8.17 -8.29 17.86
N ALA A 8 6.84 -8.17 17.92
CA ALA A 8 5.95 -8.74 16.91
C ALA A 8 6.24 -8.14 15.51
N GLY A 9 6.48 -6.83 15.41
CA GLY A 9 6.84 -6.17 14.16
C GLY A 9 8.18 -6.67 13.59
N LYS A 10 9.20 -6.81 14.44
CA LYS A 10 10.51 -7.35 14.04
C LYS A 10 10.40 -8.79 13.54
N ASN A 11 9.67 -9.64 14.26
CA ASN A 11 9.44 -11.03 13.88
C ASN A 11 8.66 -11.15 12.57
N ALA A 12 7.66 -10.29 12.35
CA ALA A 12 6.92 -10.24 11.09
C ALA A 12 7.82 -9.91 9.90
N LYS A 13 8.77 -8.97 10.05
CA LYS A 13 9.75 -8.62 9.02
C LYS A 13 10.71 -9.76 8.71
N ILE A 14 11.28 -10.39 9.74
CA ILE A 14 12.16 -11.57 9.58
C ILE A 14 11.43 -12.70 8.84
N GLN A 15 10.16 -12.94 9.20
CA GLN A 15 9.36 -13.96 8.55
C GLN A 15 9.03 -13.60 7.08
N GLY A 16 8.88 -12.31 6.76
CA GLY A 16 8.76 -11.83 5.38
C GLY A 16 9.96 -12.24 4.53
N HIS A 17 11.17 -11.90 4.98
CA HIS A 17 12.41 -12.27 4.28
C HIS A 17 12.61 -13.78 4.15
N LYS A 18 12.32 -14.56 5.20
CA LYS A 18 12.35 -16.02 5.11
C LYS A 18 11.36 -16.56 4.07
N ASN A 19 10.22 -15.90 3.90
CA ASN A 19 9.22 -16.30 2.92
C ASN A 19 9.63 -15.90 1.50
N GLU A 20 10.30 -14.76 1.30
CA GLU A 20 10.88 -14.38 0.00
C GLU A 20 11.79 -15.50 -0.54
N HIS A 21 12.73 -15.98 0.29
CA HIS A 21 13.59 -17.11 -0.11
C HIS A 21 12.82 -18.40 -0.40
N LYS A 22 11.80 -18.74 0.40
CA LYS A 22 10.98 -19.94 0.17
C LYS A 22 10.20 -19.88 -1.13
N ILE A 23 9.61 -18.72 -1.43
CA ILE A 23 8.87 -18.50 -2.68
C ILE A 23 9.82 -18.48 -3.87
N CYS A 24 10.99 -17.88 -3.73
CA CYS A 24 12.04 -17.92 -4.74
C CYS A 24 12.48 -19.36 -5.06
N GLN A 25 12.64 -20.21 -4.04
CA GLN A 25 12.93 -21.62 -4.23
C GLN A 25 11.75 -22.34 -4.94
N TRP A 26 10.52 -22.11 -4.49
CA TRP A 26 9.33 -22.67 -5.12
C TRP A 26 9.22 -22.29 -6.61
N LEU A 27 9.56 -21.05 -6.99
CA LEU A 27 9.60 -20.64 -8.39
C LEU A 27 10.65 -21.44 -9.18
N ASN A 28 11.87 -21.56 -8.68
CA ASN A 28 12.93 -22.36 -9.32
C ASN A 28 12.56 -23.85 -9.47
N GLU A 29 11.71 -24.38 -8.59
CA GLU A 29 11.26 -25.78 -8.65
C GLU A 29 10.07 -26.02 -9.59
N ASN A 30 9.27 -24.98 -9.88
CA ASN A 30 7.97 -25.14 -10.57
C ASN A 30 7.88 -24.39 -11.90
N TYR A 31 8.84 -23.54 -12.23
CA TYR A 31 8.84 -22.72 -13.43
C TYR A 31 10.21 -22.73 -14.09
N ASP A 32 10.23 -22.61 -15.41
CA ASP A 32 11.45 -22.44 -16.17
C ASP A 32 12.09 -21.08 -15.86
N GLY A 33 13.41 -21.09 -15.65
CA GLY A 33 14.20 -19.90 -15.43
C GLY A 33 15.15 -20.01 -14.25
N THR A 34 15.70 -18.88 -13.83
CA THR A 34 16.57 -18.79 -12.65
C THR A 34 16.13 -17.60 -11.82
N PHE A 35 15.46 -17.88 -10.71
CA PHE A 35 14.88 -16.88 -9.83
C PHE A 35 15.81 -16.59 -8.67
N ILE A 36 16.02 -15.30 -8.39
CA ILE A 36 16.78 -14.82 -7.24
C ILE A 36 15.96 -13.80 -6.44
N VAL A 37 16.21 -13.74 -5.13
CA VAL A 37 15.70 -12.66 -4.28
C VAL A 37 16.52 -11.40 -4.56
N ASP A 38 15.87 -10.26 -4.84
CA ASP A 38 16.55 -8.98 -5.10
C ASP A 38 17.31 -8.51 -3.85
N GLY A 39 16.67 -8.61 -2.67
CA GLY A 39 17.25 -8.21 -1.38
C GLY A 39 17.51 -6.70 -1.26
N GLY A 40 17.17 -5.92 -2.28
CA GLY A 40 17.35 -4.48 -2.36
C GLY A 40 16.49 -3.74 -1.33
N CYS A 41 17.07 -2.73 -0.69
CA CYS A 41 16.30 -1.82 0.15
C CYS A 41 15.64 -0.76 -0.75
N GLY A 42 14.32 -0.65 -0.68
CA GLY A 42 13.57 0.44 -1.31
C GLY A 42 13.04 0.15 -2.72
N THR A 43 13.28 -1.05 -3.25
CA THR A 43 12.64 -1.52 -4.49
C THR A 43 11.27 -2.13 -4.20
N LYS A 44 10.38 -2.13 -5.20
CA LYS A 44 9.13 -2.92 -5.20
C LYS A 44 9.34 -4.36 -5.64
N LYS A 45 10.52 -4.66 -6.18
CA LYS A 45 10.95 -5.98 -6.63
C LYS A 45 11.37 -6.80 -5.43
N ASP A 46 10.76 -7.96 -5.27
CA ASP A 46 11.13 -8.91 -4.22
C ASP A 46 11.92 -10.08 -4.84
N ILE A 47 11.57 -10.50 -6.07
CA ILE A 47 12.21 -11.61 -6.80
C ILE A 47 12.40 -11.21 -8.27
N ILE A 48 13.51 -11.65 -8.88
CA ILE A 48 13.83 -11.42 -10.30
C ILE A 48 14.10 -12.76 -10.97
N ASN A 49 13.55 -12.97 -12.16
CA ASN A 49 13.94 -14.06 -13.06
C ASN A 49 15.08 -13.59 -13.97
N LEU A 50 16.26 -14.17 -13.81
CA LEU A 50 17.45 -13.82 -14.57
C LEU A 50 17.40 -14.27 -16.04
N THR A 51 16.51 -15.20 -16.39
CA THR A 51 16.42 -15.75 -17.74
C THR A 51 15.69 -14.81 -18.70
N ASN A 52 14.59 -14.22 -18.26
CA ASN A 52 13.74 -13.33 -19.08
C ASN A 52 13.65 -11.90 -18.50
N THR A 53 14.41 -11.60 -17.45
CA THR A 53 14.46 -10.29 -16.75
C THR A 53 13.14 -9.84 -16.11
N GLU A 54 12.19 -10.75 -15.95
CA GLU A 54 10.91 -10.45 -15.29
C GLU A 54 11.11 -10.23 -13.79
N SER A 55 10.39 -9.24 -13.26
CA SER A 55 10.44 -8.85 -11.86
C SER A 55 9.10 -9.11 -11.18
N TYR A 56 9.17 -9.62 -9.95
CA TYR A 56 8.02 -10.03 -9.16
C TYR A 56 7.98 -9.27 -7.85
N SER A 57 6.80 -8.79 -7.45
CA SER A 57 6.54 -8.36 -6.08
C SER A 57 5.80 -9.45 -5.32
N LEU A 58 6.27 -9.80 -4.14
CA LEU A 58 5.68 -10.78 -3.25
C LEU A 58 4.82 -10.09 -2.19
N LYS A 59 3.56 -10.54 -2.09
CA LYS A 59 2.64 -10.16 -1.03
C LYS A 59 2.23 -11.40 -0.27
N THR A 60 2.79 -11.51 0.93
CA THR A 60 2.40 -12.55 1.87
C THR A 60 1.33 -12.04 2.83
N THR A 61 0.27 -12.82 3.02
CA THR A 61 -0.84 -12.47 3.92
C THR A 61 -1.28 -13.66 4.78
N SER A 62 -1.89 -13.38 5.93
CA SER A 62 -2.66 -14.35 6.73
C SER A 62 -4.17 -14.02 6.75
N LYS A 63 -4.57 -13.02 5.96
CA LYS A 63 -5.92 -12.46 5.86
C LYS A 63 -6.24 -12.19 4.40
N THR A 64 -7.37 -11.55 4.14
CA THR A 64 -7.79 -11.12 2.81
C THR A 64 -7.00 -9.94 2.25
N HIS A 65 -6.17 -9.26 3.05
CA HIS A 65 -5.41 -8.09 2.61
C HIS A 65 -4.04 -7.96 3.29
N THR A 66 -3.13 -7.22 2.66
CA THR A 66 -1.81 -6.90 3.21
C THR A 66 -1.31 -5.53 2.74
N GLN A 67 -0.36 -4.94 3.46
CA GLN A 67 0.23 -3.65 3.11
C GLN A 67 1.05 -3.77 1.81
N CYS A 68 0.84 -2.87 0.85
CA CYS A 68 1.63 -2.80 -0.40
C CYS A 68 2.51 -1.55 -0.49
N HIS A 69 2.10 -0.45 0.15
CA HIS A 69 2.88 0.79 0.14
C HIS A 69 2.69 1.57 1.44
N LEU A 70 3.76 2.25 1.88
CA LEU A 70 3.75 3.15 3.01
C LEU A 70 4.65 4.35 2.71
N THR A 71 4.11 5.55 2.82
CA THR A 71 4.87 6.80 2.65
C THR A 71 4.37 7.89 3.60
N SER A 72 5.13 8.97 3.76
CA SER A 72 4.65 10.16 4.47
C SER A 72 3.82 11.05 3.54
N SER A 73 2.91 11.85 4.12
CA SER A 73 2.14 12.84 3.35
C SER A 73 3.05 13.80 2.59
N ASN A 74 4.19 14.20 3.16
CA ASN A 74 5.16 15.08 2.50
C ASN A 74 5.74 14.42 1.24
N ARG A 75 6.28 13.21 1.35
CA ARG A 75 6.87 12.50 0.21
C ARG A 75 5.84 12.18 -0.86
N TRP A 76 4.61 11.87 -0.45
CA TRP A 76 3.51 11.67 -1.39
C TRP A 76 3.21 12.96 -2.16
N CYS A 77 3.06 14.08 -1.46
CA CYS A 77 2.79 15.36 -2.10
C CYS A 77 3.95 15.80 -3.01
N GLU A 78 5.20 15.61 -2.59
CA GLU A 78 6.38 15.88 -3.42
C GLU A 78 6.39 15.03 -4.69
N ASN A 79 6.14 13.72 -4.57
CA ASN A 79 6.16 12.78 -5.70
C ASN A 79 5.12 13.13 -6.77
N PHE A 80 3.94 13.60 -6.36
CA PHE A 80 2.84 13.95 -7.26
C PHE A 80 2.74 15.46 -7.54
N ASN A 81 3.72 16.26 -7.10
CA ASN A 81 3.70 17.71 -7.21
C ASN A 81 2.38 18.36 -6.68
N ILE A 82 1.91 17.89 -5.53
CA ILE A 82 0.69 18.33 -4.87
C ILE A 82 1.00 19.51 -3.92
N ASP A 83 0.28 20.60 -4.09
CA ASP A 83 0.37 21.80 -3.25
C ASP A 83 -1.02 22.34 -2.85
N GLY A 84 -1.01 23.54 -2.25
CA GLY A 84 -2.21 24.32 -1.95
C GLY A 84 -3.29 23.55 -1.18
N ARG A 85 -4.54 23.65 -1.68
CA ARG A 85 -5.73 23.05 -1.05
C ARG A 85 -5.61 21.53 -0.91
N LEU A 86 -5.14 20.84 -1.93
CA LEU A 86 -5.05 19.38 -1.92
C LEU A 86 -4.01 18.90 -0.91
N LYS A 87 -2.86 19.57 -0.81
CA LYS A 87 -1.86 19.28 0.23
C LYS A 87 -2.42 19.46 1.64
N ASN A 88 -3.21 20.51 1.85
CA ASN A 88 -3.90 20.72 3.13
C ASN A 88 -4.87 19.58 3.44
N TRP A 89 -5.60 19.07 2.43
CA TRP A 89 -6.45 17.89 2.64
C TRP A 89 -5.66 16.67 3.11
N PHE A 90 -4.51 16.35 2.50
CA PHE A 90 -3.66 15.24 2.94
C PHE A 90 -3.20 15.41 4.40
N TYR A 91 -2.81 16.63 4.77
CA TYR A 91 -2.39 16.95 6.13
C TYR A 91 -3.53 16.91 7.15
N SER A 92 -4.73 17.33 6.77
CA SER A 92 -5.91 17.21 7.60
C SER A 92 -6.31 15.75 7.79
N PHE A 93 -6.40 14.96 6.71
CA PHE A 93 -6.96 13.61 6.73
C PHE A 93 -6.00 12.54 7.29
N PHE A 94 -4.69 12.68 7.07
CA PHE A 94 -3.66 11.77 7.61
C PHE A 94 -2.95 12.33 8.84
N GLY A 95 -3.08 13.63 9.11
CA GLY A 95 -2.40 14.33 10.19
C GLY A 95 -1.02 14.86 9.77
N ILE A 96 -0.47 15.75 10.60
CA ILE A 96 0.85 16.34 10.42
C ILE A 96 1.76 15.88 11.57
N PRO A 97 2.97 15.38 11.30
CA PRO A 97 3.91 15.02 12.36
C PRO A 97 4.15 16.18 13.33
N GLY A 98 3.93 15.93 14.62
CA GLY A 98 4.13 16.93 15.68
C GLY A 98 2.95 17.86 15.95
N ILE A 99 1.86 17.77 15.18
CA ILE A 99 0.70 18.67 15.31
C ILE A 99 -0.57 17.83 15.49
N ASP A 100 -1.40 18.22 16.47
CA ASP A 100 -2.77 17.74 16.56
C ASP A 100 -3.70 18.63 15.75
N VAL A 101 -3.93 18.28 14.49
CA VAL A 101 -4.83 19.01 13.59
C VAL A 101 -6.32 18.86 13.97
N SER A 102 -6.64 17.98 14.92
CA SER A 102 -8.01 17.77 15.41
C SER A 102 -8.34 18.55 16.68
N GLU A 103 -7.38 19.29 17.23
CA GLU A 103 -7.56 20.10 18.45
C GLU A 103 -8.09 19.26 19.64
N GLY A 104 -7.52 18.07 19.84
CA GLY A 104 -7.90 17.16 20.92
C GLY A 104 -9.16 16.33 20.65
N LYS A 105 -9.90 16.58 19.56
CA LYS A 105 -11.14 15.85 19.22
C LYS A 105 -10.88 14.42 18.75
N ASN A 106 -9.72 14.17 18.15
CA ASN A 106 -9.35 12.86 17.64
C ASN A 106 -8.04 12.38 18.23
N ARG A 107 -8.07 11.24 18.93
CA ARG A 107 -6.86 10.60 19.48
C ARG A 107 -5.78 10.29 18.44
N ARG A 108 -6.11 10.30 17.14
CA ARG A 108 -5.19 10.03 16.03
C ARG A 108 -4.60 11.31 15.42
N HIS A 109 -4.91 12.50 15.97
CA HIS A 109 -4.36 13.79 15.53
C HIS A 109 -4.55 14.04 14.03
N ARG A 110 -5.77 13.78 13.57
CA ARG A 110 -6.22 13.96 12.18
C ARG A 110 -7.72 14.22 12.17
N LEU A 111 -8.20 14.83 11.11
CA LEU A 111 -9.61 15.05 10.83
C LEU A 111 -10.23 13.82 10.15
N THR A 112 -11.53 13.62 10.34
CA THR A 112 -12.33 12.65 9.58
C THR A 112 -12.98 13.31 8.36
N LYS A 113 -13.65 12.54 7.49
CA LYS A 113 -14.42 13.08 6.37
C LYS A 113 -15.39 14.17 6.84
N THR A 114 -16.13 13.94 7.91
CA THR A 114 -17.15 14.87 8.42
C THR A 114 -16.54 16.15 9.00
N ASP A 115 -15.30 16.09 9.50
CA ASP A 115 -14.59 17.25 10.01
C ASP A 115 -14.01 18.15 8.90
N ILE A 116 -13.85 17.63 7.67
CA ILE A 116 -13.28 18.33 6.52
C ILE A 116 -14.40 18.90 5.65
N LEU A 117 -14.21 20.12 5.13
CA LEU A 117 -15.17 20.75 4.22
C LEU A 117 -15.50 19.83 3.03
N SER A 118 -16.79 19.69 2.70
CA SER A 118 -17.25 18.76 1.66
C SER A 118 -16.60 19.02 0.31
N ASP A 119 -16.49 20.28 -0.09
CA ASP A 119 -15.88 20.68 -1.36
C ASP A 119 -14.40 20.28 -1.44
N LEU A 120 -13.70 20.27 -0.31
CA LEU A 120 -12.31 19.81 -0.24
C LEU A 120 -12.19 18.29 -0.28
N ASN A 121 -13.15 17.57 0.29
CA ASN A 121 -13.24 16.11 0.17
C ASN A 121 -13.54 15.69 -1.28
N ASP A 122 -14.46 16.38 -1.94
CA ASP A 122 -14.81 16.12 -3.34
C ASP A 122 -13.60 16.38 -4.24
N PHE A 123 -12.93 17.54 -4.06
CA PHE A 123 -11.70 17.86 -4.79
C PHE A 123 -10.59 16.79 -4.61
N ALA A 124 -10.43 16.26 -3.40
CA ALA A 124 -9.46 15.20 -3.16
C ALA A 124 -9.84 13.90 -3.87
N ILE A 125 -11.13 13.52 -3.85
CA ILE A 125 -11.61 12.31 -4.51
C ILE A 125 -11.52 12.39 -6.03
N ASP A 126 -11.81 13.55 -6.62
CA ASP A 126 -11.63 13.79 -8.04
C ASP A 126 -10.16 13.58 -8.41
N TRP A 127 -9.24 14.19 -7.65
CA TRP A 127 -7.80 14.00 -7.87
C TRP A 127 -7.38 12.52 -7.77
N PHE A 128 -7.85 11.78 -6.76
CA PHE A 128 -7.53 10.36 -6.61
C PHE A 128 -8.00 9.53 -7.80
N ASN A 129 -9.18 9.84 -8.36
CA ASN A 129 -9.75 9.13 -9.50
C ASN A 129 -9.08 9.50 -10.82
N GLU A 130 -8.74 10.76 -11.03
CA GLU A 130 -7.98 11.23 -12.19
C GLU A 130 -6.56 10.64 -12.23
N ASN A 131 -5.96 10.37 -11.06
CA ASN A 131 -4.58 9.89 -10.94
C ASN A 131 -4.48 8.40 -10.60
N LYS A 132 -5.58 7.63 -10.68
CA LYS A 132 -5.64 6.25 -10.16
C LYS A 132 -4.60 5.29 -10.74
N GLU A 133 -4.26 5.43 -12.02
CA GLU A 133 -3.21 4.61 -12.67
C GLU A 133 -1.80 5.00 -12.20
N LEU A 134 -1.51 6.30 -12.10
CA LEU A 134 -0.22 6.78 -11.55
C LEU A 134 -0.06 6.38 -10.08
N ILE A 135 -1.16 6.39 -9.32
CA ILE A 135 -1.19 5.90 -7.95
C ILE A 135 -0.87 4.40 -7.92
N PHE A 136 -1.51 3.60 -8.78
CA PHE A 136 -1.22 2.17 -8.91
C PHE A 136 0.26 1.92 -9.21
N ASP A 137 0.86 2.75 -10.06
CA ASP A 137 2.28 2.64 -10.38
C ASP A 137 3.16 2.84 -9.15
N VAL A 138 2.92 3.89 -8.37
CA VAL A 138 3.71 4.16 -7.17
C VAL A 138 3.51 3.09 -6.09
N ILE A 139 2.30 2.52 -5.96
CA ILE A 139 1.99 1.61 -4.85
C ILE A 139 2.29 0.13 -5.16
N LEU A 140 2.29 -0.28 -6.43
CA LEU A 140 2.40 -1.69 -6.80
C LEU A 140 3.32 -2.00 -7.98
N SER A 141 3.22 -1.27 -9.11
CA SER A 141 3.94 -1.63 -10.35
C SER A 141 5.35 -1.02 -10.48
N GLY A 142 5.66 -0.03 -9.63
CA GLY A 142 6.88 0.77 -9.69
C GLY A 142 8.15 -0.05 -9.75
N ASP A 143 9.22 0.56 -10.28
CA ASP A 143 10.51 -0.07 -10.56
C ASP A 143 10.48 -1.11 -11.71
N GLY A 144 9.35 -1.29 -12.40
CA GLY A 144 9.22 -2.27 -13.49
C GLY A 144 8.92 -3.68 -12.96
N VAL A 145 8.01 -3.79 -12.00
CA VAL A 145 7.45 -5.08 -11.57
C VAL A 145 6.48 -5.58 -12.64
N ASN A 146 6.64 -6.83 -13.08
CA ASN A 146 5.80 -7.47 -14.09
C ASN A 146 4.68 -8.31 -13.47
N TYR A 147 4.95 -8.91 -12.30
CA TYR A 147 4.03 -9.86 -11.66
C TYR A 147 3.87 -9.61 -10.17
N LEU A 148 2.67 -9.88 -9.67
CA LEU A 148 2.36 -9.97 -8.26
C LEU A 148 2.24 -11.43 -7.85
N ILE A 149 3.08 -11.86 -6.91
CA ILE A 149 2.93 -13.15 -6.24
C ILE A 149 2.09 -12.94 -4.98
N TRP A 150 0.94 -13.60 -4.91
CA TRP A 150 0.11 -13.65 -3.72
C TRP A 150 0.32 -14.97 -2.98
N HIS A 151 0.83 -14.91 -1.75
CA HIS A 151 1.03 -16.09 -0.91
C HIS A 151 0.19 -16.01 0.38
N HIS A 152 -0.65 -17.01 0.60
CA HIS A 152 -1.49 -17.12 1.79
C HIS A 152 -0.86 -18.08 2.82
N LYS A 153 -0.46 -17.55 3.99
CA LYS A 153 0.36 -18.28 4.98
C LYS A 153 -0.29 -19.56 5.52
N SER A 154 -1.59 -19.55 5.79
CA SER A 154 -2.25 -20.69 6.46
C SER A 154 -2.60 -21.81 5.49
N SER A 155 -3.12 -21.48 4.31
CA SER A 155 -3.42 -22.46 3.26
C SER A 155 -2.20 -22.86 2.44
N LYS A 156 -1.09 -22.12 2.56
CA LYS A 156 0.13 -22.24 1.75
C LYS A 156 -0.11 -22.08 0.24
N GLN A 157 -1.26 -21.53 -0.15
CA GLN A 157 -1.59 -21.29 -1.55
C GLN A 157 -0.75 -20.13 -2.09
N THR A 158 -0.14 -20.34 -3.25
CA THR A 158 0.63 -19.33 -3.98
C THR A 158 0.00 -19.16 -5.36
N GLN A 159 -0.20 -17.92 -5.78
CA GLN A 159 -0.75 -17.57 -7.08
C GLN A 159 0.04 -16.39 -7.66
N ILE A 160 0.18 -16.34 -8.98
CA ILE A 160 0.91 -15.29 -9.70
C ILE A 160 -0.10 -14.56 -10.59
N TYR A 161 -0.06 -13.24 -10.56
CA TYR A 161 -0.93 -12.35 -11.34
C TYR A 161 -0.07 -11.41 -12.15
N SER A 162 -0.43 -11.15 -13.40
CA SER A 162 0.24 -10.10 -14.16
C SER A 162 -0.15 -8.72 -13.60
N ILE A 163 0.79 -7.79 -13.64
CA ILE A 163 0.52 -6.40 -13.25
C ILE A 163 -0.45 -5.73 -14.24
N ASP A 164 -0.45 -6.14 -15.50
CA ASP A 164 -1.36 -5.61 -16.52
C ASP A 164 -2.82 -6.01 -16.30
N GLU A 165 -3.08 -7.25 -15.85
CA GLU A 165 -4.42 -7.68 -15.41
C GLU A 165 -4.89 -6.83 -14.22
N LEU A 166 -4.01 -6.59 -13.24
CA LEU A 166 -4.35 -5.77 -12.08
C LEU A 166 -4.56 -4.29 -12.47
N ARG A 167 -3.79 -3.78 -13.44
CA ARG A 167 -3.97 -2.43 -13.99
C ARG A 167 -5.34 -2.27 -14.64
N SER A 168 -5.80 -3.29 -15.36
CA SER A 168 -7.14 -3.28 -15.99
C SER A 168 -8.25 -3.10 -14.95
N LEU A 169 -8.10 -3.71 -13.76
CA LEU A 169 -9.04 -3.50 -12.64
C LEU A 169 -9.00 -2.07 -12.09
N VAL A 170 -7.84 -1.41 -12.15
CA VAL A 170 -7.68 0.00 -11.75
C VAL A 170 -8.26 0.94 -12.80
N TYR A 171 -8.10 0.64 -14.08
CA TYR A 171 -8.66 1.44 -15.16
C TYR A 171 -10.19 1.57 -15.05
N ASN A 172 -10.89 0.47 -14.75
CA ASN A 172 -12.36 0.47 -14.62
C ASN A 172 -12.88 0.81 -13.23
N GLY A 173 -12.02 0.86 -12.22
CA GLY A 173 -12.41 1.11 -10.83
C GLY A 173 -12.39 2.59 -10.42
N ASN A 174 -12.76 2.84 -9.17
CA ASN A 174 -12.78 4.19 -8.59
C ASN A 174 -12.48 4.21 -7.08
N TRP A 175 -11.85 5.29 -6.64
CA TRP A 175 -11.71 5.64 -5.23
C TRP A 175 -13.00 6.25 -4.67
N ILE A 176 -13.35 5.86 -3.45
CA ILE A 176 -14.44 6.42 -2.64
C ILE A 176 -13.94 6.82 -1.25
N LEU A 177 -14.45 7.94 -0.73
CA LEU A 177 -14.12 8.43 0.61
C LEU A 177 -15.11 7.91 1.67
N ASN A 178 -14.56 7.26 2.69
CA ASN A 178 -15.26 6.93 3.92
C ASN A 178 -14.80 7.86 5.05
N GLU A 179 -15.37 7.70 6.24
CA GLU A 179 -15.10 8.58 7.37
C GLU A 179 -13.61 8.72 7.71
N THR A 180 -12.84 7.65 7.55
CA THR A 180 -11.44 7.60 8.00
C THR A 180 -10.48 6.94 7.02
N THR A 181 -10.98 6.49 5.87
CA THR A 181 -10.25 5.70 4.87
C THR A 181 -10.77 6.00 3.46
N LEU A 182 -9.93 5.72 2.45
CA LEU A 182 -10.37 5.62 1.06
C LEU A 182 -10.42 4.14 0.66
N HIS A 183 -11.44 3.75 -0.08
CA HIS A 183 -11.51 2.43 -0.71
C HIS A 183 -11.41 2.60 -2.22
N PHE A 184 -10.60 1.78 -2.87
CA PHE A 184 -10.66 1.60 -4.30
C PHE A 184 -11.55 0.40 -4.60
N LEU A 185 -12.63 0.63 -5.34
CA LEU A 185 -13.56 -0.40 -5.77
C LEU A 185 -13.32 -0.70 -7.25
N THR A 186 -13.29 -1.98 -7.59
CA THR A 186 -13.37 -2.43 -8.99
C THR A 186 -14.77 -2.14 -9.53
N GLU A 187 -14.95 -2.29 -10.84
CA GLU A 187 -16.26 -2.22 -11.50
C GLU A 187 -17.32 -3.11 -10.81
N ASP A 188 -16.94 -4.36 -10.49
CA ASP A 188 -17.75 -5.33 -9.71
C ASP A 188 -18.00 -4.94 -8.23
N GLN A 189 -17.68 -3.72 -7.80
CA GLN A 189 -17.80 -3.25 -6.41
C GLN A 189 -16.96 -4.03 -5.39
N LYS A 190 -15.94 -4.77 -5.84
CA LYS A 190 -14.99 -5.44 -4.96
C LYS A 190 -13.91 -4.45 -4.55
N LYS A 191 -13.54 -4.48 -3.27
CA LYS A 191 -12.46 -3.63 -2.75
C LYS A 191 -11.11 -4.20 -3.19
N LEU A 192 -10.40 -3.49 -4.05
CA LEU A 192 -9.03 -3.84 -4.48
C LEU A 192 -7.99 -3.20 -3.58
N PHE A 193 -8.15 -1.92 -3.27
CA PHE A 193 -7.26 -1.20 -2.36
C PHE A 193 -8.02 -0.55 -1.22
N HIS A 194 -7.31 -0.31 -0.12
CA HIS A 194 -7.70 0.75 0.79
C HIS A 194 -6.49 1.55 1.26
N LEU A 195 -6.73 2.84 1.44
CA LEU A 195 -5.78 3.80 1.97
C LEU A 195 -6.27 4.28 3.34
N GLN A 196 -5.40 4.22 4.32
CA GLN A 196 -5.65 4.69 5.68
C GLN A 196 -4.38 5.31 6.27
N MET A 197 -4.53 6.11 7.33
CA MET A 197 -3.38 6.50 8.15
C MET A 197 -2.83 5.24 8.86
N LYS A 198 -1.49 5.09 8.92
CA LYS A 198 -0.83 3.98 9.62
C LYS A 198 -1.28 3.86 11.08
N GLY A 199 -1.28 4.97 11.82
CA GLY A 199 -1.84 5.06 13.18
C GLY A 199 -1.18 4.18 14.23
N SER A 200 0.03 3.69 13.97
CA SER A 200 0.81 2.85 14.87
C SER A 200 2.28 3.30 14.92
N GLY A 201 2.95 3.03 16.05
CA GLY A 201 4.28 3.56 16.35
C GLY A 201 4.23 4.88 17.13
N LYS A 202 5.36 5.58 17.21
CA LYS A 202 5.49 6.84 17.97
C LYS A 202 4.59 7.92 17.37
N LYS A 203 3.61 8.37 18.15
CA LYS A 203 2.46 9.19 17.73
C LYS A 203 2.82 10.43 16.89
N TYR A 204 3.88 11.14 17.25
CA TYR A 204 4.25 12.41 16.61
C TYR A 204 5.29 12.26 15.48
N THR A 205 5.28 11.13 14.78
CA THR A 205 6.26 10.85 13.72
C THR A 205 5.60 10.71 12.35
N SER A 206 6.38 10.96 11.29
CA SER A 206 5.98 10.74 9.90
C SER A 206 5.50 9.30 9.64
N ASN A 207 6.05 8.32 10.37
CA ASN A 207 5.62 6.93 10.27
C ASN A 207 4.20 6.75 10.83
N TYR A 208 3.86 7.36 11.97
CA TYR A 208 2.51 7.26 12.56
C TYR A 208 1.44 7.89 11.66
N HIS A 209 1.74 9.05 11.08
CA HIS A 209 0.89 9.79 10.15
C HIS A 209 1.02 9.36 8.68
N GLY A 210 1.70 8.24 8.41
CA GLY A 210 1.95 7.79 7.05
C GLY A 210 0.69 7.30 6.34
N LEU A 211 0.67 7.49 5.01
CA LEU A 211 -0.30 6.92 4.08
C LEU A 211 0.01 5.43 3.92
N MET A 212 -0.88 4.58 4.41
CA MET A 212 -0.73 3.14 4.39
C MET A 212 -1.72 2.51 3.42
N PHE A 213 -1.21 2.06 2.28
CA PHE A 213 -1.98 1.35 1.26
C PHE A 213 -1.94 -0.15 1.52
N HIS A 214 -3.09 -0.78 1.35
CA HIS A 214 -3.21 -2.23 1.32
C HIS A 214 -3.91 -2.67 0.06
N ILE A 215 -3.50 -3.85 -0.40
CA ILE A 215 -4.14 -4.60 -1.46
C ILE A 215 -4.95 -5.74 -0.87
N HIS A 216 -6.13 -6.00 -1.44
CA HIS A 216 -7.05 -7.08 -1.09
C HIS A 216 -7.05 -8.16 -2.17
N LYS A 217 -7.22 -9.42 -1.77
CA LYS A 217 -7.44 -10.52 -2.70
C LYS A 217 -8.87 -10.49 -3.23
N CYS A 218 -9.08 -9.83 -4.36
CA CYS A 218 -10.38 -9.78 -5.06
C CYS A 218 -10.32 -10.08 -6.56
N PHE A 219 -9.11 -10.31 -7.06
CA PHE A 219 -8.77 -10.84 -8.38
C PHE A 219 -8.51 -12.35 -8.30
#